data_AF-Q8RDA6-F1
#
_entry.id   AF-Q8RDA6-F1
#
_cell.length_a   1.000
_cell.length_b   1.000
_cell.length_c   1.000
_cell.angle_alpha   90.00
_cell.angle_beta   90.00
_cell.angle_gamma   90.00
#
_symmetry.space_group_name_H-M   'P 1'
#
loop_
_entity.id
_entity.type
_entity.pdbx_description
1 polymer ?
#
loop_
_entity_poly.entity_id
_entity_poly.type
_entity_poly.pdbx_seq_one_letter_code
_entity_poly.pdbx_strand_id
1 'polypeptide(L)' 'MVLRNMGEKELYTIIKAWENEGIICYFITFEFETGDRQEFMVGADTYGYLVEGDVGKLTFQGKKFLSFERTSI' A
#
# COMPACT_ATOMS: atom_id res chain seq x y z
N MET A 1 -13.05 16.41 -18.12
CA MET A 1 -11.98 16.16 -17.13
C MET A 1 -12.14 14.73 -16.65
N VAL A 2 -11.41 13.77 -17.23
CA VAL A 2 -11.63 12.34 -16.96
C VAL A 2 -10.78 11.93 -15.76
N LEU A 3 -11.42 11.64 -14.62
CA LEU A 3 -10.79 10.98 -13.48
C LEU A 3 -10.47 9.53 -13.88
N ARG A 4 -9.35 9.31 -14.58
CA ARG A 4 -8.93 7.96 -14.98
C ARG A 4 -8.29 7.23 -13.80
N ASN A 5 -8.94 6.12 -13.44
CA ASN A 5 -8.44 5.01 -12.63
C ASN A 5 -8.22 5.29 -11.13
N MET A 6 -9.32 5.54 -10.41
CA MET A 6 -9.39 5.23 -8.98
C MET A 6 -9.95 3.80 -8.85
N GLY A 7 -9.16 2.89 -8.30
CA GLY A 7 -9.61 1.54 -7.94
C GLY A 7 -9.77 1.47 -6.41
N GLU A 8 -10.87 0.88 -5.96
CA GLU A 8 -11.15 0.63 -4.54
C GLU A 8 -11.24 -0.89 -4.32
N LYS A 9 -10.44 -1.46 -3.42
CA LYS A 9 -10.44 -2.91 -3.13
C LYS A 9 -10.06 -3.19 -1.67
N GLU A 10 -10.65 -4.25 -1.11
CA GLU A 10 -10.31 -4.82 0.21
C GLU A 10 -9.03 -5.67 0.11
N LEU A 11 -8.16 -5.55 1.11
CA LEU A 11 -6.75 -5.91 1.00
C LEU A 11 -6.14 -6.35 2.32
N TYR A 12 -5.16 -7.24 2.25
CA TYR A 12 -4.28 -7.60 3.36
C TYR A 12 -2.89 -6.97 3.14
N THR A 13 -2.27 -6.44 4.21
CA THR A 13 -0.97 -5.77 4.12
C THR A 13 0.20 -6.74 4.39
N ILE A 14 1.24 -6.70 3.55
CA ILE A 14 2.54 -7.37 3.73
C ILE A 14 3.64 -6.31 3.65
N ILE A 15 4.52 -6.25 4.64
CA ILE A 15 5.47 -5.14 4.83
C ILE A 15 6.91 -5.59 4.55
N LYS A 16 7.64 -4.88 3.67
CA LYS A 16 9.06 -5.13 3.37
C LYS A 16 9.84 -3.82 3.23
N ALA A 17 10.91 -3.66 4.00
CA ALA A 17 11.86 -2.56 3.82
C ALA A 17 13.10 -3.05 3.06
N TRP A 18 13.69 -2.19 2.25
CA TRP A 18 15.01 -2.42 1.65
C TRP A 18 15.92 -1.21 1.88
N GLU A 19 17.13 -1.46 2.36
CA GLU A 19 18.13 -0.44 2.63
C GLU A 19 19.36 -0.68 1.74
N ASN A 20 19.87 0.36 1.08
CA ASN A 20 21.15 0.27 0.37
C ASN A 20 21.88 1.61 0.29
N GLU A 21 23.20 1.60 0.55
CA GLU A 21 24.16 2.73 0.41
C GLU A 21 23.61 4.13 0.75
N GLY A 22 22.97 4.28 1.92
CA GLY A 22 22.51 5.57 2.43
C GLY A 22 21.17 6.08 1.88
N ILE A 23 20.50 5.31 1.02
CA ILE A 23 19.13 5.58 0.56
C ILE A 23 18.20 4.52 1.15
N ILE A 24 17.18 4.98 1.89
CA ILE A 24 16.14 4.10 2.44
C ILE A 24 14.90 4.22 1.58
N CYS A 25 14.47 3.08 1.02
CA CYS A 25 13.23 2.98 0.25
C CYS A 25 12.27 2.03 0.98
N TYR A 26 11.10 2.55 1.34
CA TYR A 26 10.05 1.76 1.99
C TYR A 26 9.04 1.27 0.97
N PHE A 27 8.68 -0.01 1.07
CA PHE A 27 7.69 -0.62 0.20
C PHE A 27 6.62 -1.33 1.03
N ILE A 28 5.40 -1.27 0.53
CA ILE A 28 4.26 -2.00 1.08
C ILE A 28 3.64 -2.80 -0.05
N THR A 29 3.41 -4.08 0.20
CA THR A 29 2.68 -4.96 -0.70
C THR A 29 1.28 -5.18 -0.16
N PHE A 30 0.29 -4.95 -1.00
CA PHE A 30 -1.10 -5.30 -0.72
C PHE A 30 -1.45 -6.57 -1.50
N GLU A 31 -2.05 -7.55 -0.81
CA GLU A 31 -2.60 -8.75 -1.42
C GLU A 31 -4.12 -8.65 -1.48
N PHE A 32 -4.66 -8.82 -2.69
CA PHE A 32 -6.11 -8.84 -2.93
C PHE A 32 -6.68 -10.23 -2.65
N GLU A 33 -7.99 -10.34 -2.45
CA GLU A 33 -8.68 -11.63 -2.26
C GLU A 33 -8.43 -12.63 -3.41
N THR A 34 -8.12 -12.12 -4.61
CA THR A 34 -7.77 -12.94 -5.77
C THR A 34 -6.38 -13.56 -5.69
N GLY A 35 -5.57 -13.19 -4.69
CA GLY A 35 -4.16 -13.56 -4.55
C GLY A 35 -3.20 -12.68 -5.35
N ASP A 36 -3.72 -11.72 -6.13
CA ASP A 36 -2.90 -10.73 -6.82
C ASP A 36 -2.17 -9.85 -5.80
N ARG A 37 -0.95 -9.43 -6.13
CA ARG A 37 -0.14 -8.55 -5.28
C ARG A 37 0.21 -7.25 -5.98
N GLN A 38 0.07 -6.16 -5.26
CA GLN A 38 0.47 -4.85 -5.73
C GLN A 38 1.40 -4.19 -4.71
N GLU A 39 2.62 -3.91 -5.15
CA GLU A 39 3.62 -3.20 -4.35
C GLU A 39 3.61 -1.70 -4.67
N PHE A 40 3.84 -0.89 -3.64
CA PHE A 40 3.98 0.55 -3.74
C PHE A 40 5.19 1.03 -2.92
N MET A 41 5.93 1.99 -3.50
CA MET A 41 6.89 2.78 -2.74
C MET A 41 6.14 3.81 -1.89
N VAL A 42 6.49 3.92 -0.61
CA VAL A 42 5.86 4.82 0.35
C VAL A 42 6.89 5.61 1.17
N GLY A 43 6.42 6.60 1.93
CA GLY A 43 7.23 7.29 2.93
C GLY A 43 7.40 6.46 4.21
N ALA A 44 8.39 6.83 5.02
CA ALA A 44 8.67 6.19 6.31
C ALA A 44 7.49 6.29 7.30
N ASP A 45 6.75 7.40 7.24
CA ASP A 45 5.55 7.67 8.03
C ASP A 45 4.42 6.68 7.69
N THR A 46 4.17 6.48 6.40
CA THR A 46 3.17 5.53 5.91
C THR A 46 3.56 4.09 6.24
N TYR A 47 4.85 3.78 6.07
CA TYR A 47 5.42 2.48 6.41
C TYR A 47 5.30 2.16 7.90
N GLY A 48 5.60 3.12 8.78
CA GLY A 48 5.47 2.95 10.22
C GLY A 48 4.02 2.94 10.73
N TYR A 49 3.08 3.49 9.96
CA TYR A 49 1.67 3.50 10.32
C TYR A 49 0.98 2.14 10.09
N LEU A 50 1.35 1.43 9.02
CA LEU A 50 0.71 0.18 8.60
C LEU A 50 1.34 -1.04 9.29
N VAL A 51 0.54 -2.08 9.53
CA VAL A 51 0.97 -3.34 10.14
C VAL A 51 0.56 -4.51 9.25
N GLU A 52 1.38 -5.57 9.22
CA GLU A 52 1.04 -6.79 8.49
C GLU A 52 -0.31 -7.35 8.94
N GLY A 53 -1.15 -7.76 7.99
CA GLY A 53 -2.50 -8.25 8.26
C GLY A 53 -3.57 -7.17 8.42
N ASP A 54 -3.23 -5.88 8.36
CA ASP A 54 -4.23 -4.82 8.28
C ASP A 54 -5.18 -5.04 7.10
N VAL A 55 -6.48 -4.96 7.37
CA VAL A 55 -7.55 -4.99 6.38
C VAL A 55 -8.18 -3.62 6.23
N GLY A 56 -8.36 -3.19 4.98
CA GLY A 56 -8.81 -1.85 4.69
C GLY A 56 -9.01 -1.58 3.21
N LYS A 57 -9.31 -0.32 2.94
CA LYS A 57 -9.51 0.22 1.60
C LYS A 57 -8.26 0.95 1.12
N LEU A 58 -7.64 0.43 0.05
CA LEU A 58 -6.54 1.11 -0.63
C LEU A 58 -7.07 2.06 -1.71
N THR A 59 -6.54 3.28 -1.72
CA THR A 59 -6.71 4.24 -2.81
C THR A 59 -5.37 4.47 -3.49
N PHE A 60 -5.34 4.33 -4.82
CA PHE A 60 -4.11 4.48 -5.60
C PHE A 60 -4.40 5.03 -7.01
N GLN A 61 -3.37 5.58 -7.65
CA GLN A 61 -3.42 6.07 -9.02
C GLN A 61 -2.28 5.48 -9.84
N GLY A 62 -2.59 4.49 -10.68
CA GLY A 62 -1.56 3.76 -11.43
C GLY A 62 -0.65 2.96 -10.49
N LYS A 63 0.62 3.35 -10.38
CA LYS A 63 1.59 2.77 -9.42
C LYS A 63 1.85 3.65 -8.20
N LYS A 64 1.04 4.71 -8.01
CA LYS A 64 1.20 5.66 -6.92
C LYS A 64 0.20 5.35 -5.80
N PHE A 65 0.72 5.10 -4.59
CA PHE A 65 -0.07 5.03 -3.37
C PHE A 65 -0.66 6.41 -3.03
N LEU A 66 -1.94 6.46 -2.65
CA LEU A 66 -2.59 7.69 -2.18
C LEU A 66 -3.00 7.59 -0.71
N SER A 67 -3.73 6.55 -0.33
CA SER A 67 -4.13 6.31 1.07
C SER A 67 -4.49 4.85 1.32
N PHE A 68 -4.44 4.45 2.60
CA PHE A 68 -5.03 3.20 3.08
C PHE A 68 -5.84 3.50 4.33
N GLU A 69 -7.12 3.14 4.28
CA GLU A 69 -8.06 3.33 5.37
C GLU A 69 -8.35 1.97 6.01
N ARG A 70 -7.87 1.75 7.23
CA ARG A 70 -8.17 0.55 8.01
C ARG A 70 -9.67 0.46 8.25
N THR A 71 -10.23 -0.73 8.08
CA THR A 71 -11.64 -0.99 8.38
C THR A 71 -11.86 -1.36 9.87
N SER A 72 -10.86 -1.25 10.76
CA SER A 72 -11.00 -1.61 12.19
C SER A 72 -12.16 -0.86 12.87
N ILE A 73 -13.00 -1.47 13.71
CA ILE A 73 -12.82 -2.57 14.67
C ILE A 73 -13.93 -3.62 14.52
#